data_AF-A0A2K4KZN8-F1
#
_entry.id   AF-A0A2K4KZN8-F1
#
_cell.length_a   1.000
_cell.length_b   1.000
_cell.length_c   1.000
_cell.angle_alpha   90.00
_cell.angle_beta   90.00
_cell.angle_gamma   90.00
#
_symmetry.space_group_name_H-M   'P 1'
#
loop_
_entity.id
_entity.type
_entity.pdbx_description
1 polymer ?
#
loop_
_entity_poly.entity_id
_entity_poly.type
_entity_poly.pdbx_seq_one_letter_code
_entity_poly.pdbx_strand_id
1 'polypeptide(L)' 'MTTPTIISRKQLLVEVPGLKPETLGYLLRNREANGLAEYGAVLRPGKEFLFDLEAFIAFLRSKKA' A
#
# COMPACT_ATOMS: atom_id res chain seq x y z
N MET A 1 -16.31 -6.28 11.25
CA MET A 1 -15.06 -6.79 10.65
C MET A 1 -15.18 -6.55 9.16
N THR A 2 -14.53 -5.52 8.63
CA THR A 2 -14.45 -5.33 7.17
C THR A 2 -13.50 -6.37 6.62
N THR A 3 -13.92 -7.05 5.56
CA THR A 3 -13.09 -8.04 4.87
C THR A 3 -11.91 -7.30 4.24
N PRO A 4 -10.65 -7.73 4.48
CA PRO A 4 -9.49 -7.05 3.91
C PRO A 4 -9.60 -7.09 2.37
N THR A 5 -9.65 -5.92 1.76
CA THR A 5 -9.80 -5.80 0.30
C THR A 5 -8.42 -5.88 -0.33
N ILE A 6 -8.04 -7.08 -0.73
CA ILE A 6 -6.72 -7.34 -1.30
C ILE A 6 -6.72 -7.03 -2.79
N ILE A 7 -5.85 -6.11 -3.20
CA ILE A 7 -5.78 -5.62 -4.58
C ILE A 7 -4.36 -5.65 -5.13
N SER A 8 -4.26 -5.73 -6.46
CA SER A 8 -3.00 -5.64 -7.17
C SER A 8 -2.47 -4.20 -7.22
N ARG A 9 -1.19 -4.04 -7.59
CA ARG A 9 -0.58 -2.73 -7.82
C ARG A 9 -1.37 -1.86 -8.81
N LYS A 10 -1.89 -2.45 -9.89
CA LYS A 10 -2.66 -1.71 -10.91
C LYS A 10 -3.97 -1.20 -10.33
N GLN A 11 -4.69 -2.04 -9.59
CA GLN A 11 -5.93 -1.67 -8.92
C GLN A 11 -5.69 -0.60 -7.86
N LEU A 12 -4.61 -0.70 -7.07
CA LEU A 12 -4.29 0.31 -6.06
C LEU A 12 -4.12 1.73 -6.64
N LEU A 13 -3.50 1.83 -7.82
CA LEU A 13 -3.32 3.11 -8.51
C LEU A 13 -4.63 3.69 -9.07
N VAL A 14 -5.63 2.83 -9.32
CA VAL A 14 -6.98 3.24 -9.74
C VAL A 14 -7.82 3.66 -8.53
N GLU A 15 -7.79 2.86 -7.46
CA GLU A 15 -8.59 3.05 -6.24
C GLU A 15 -8.11 4.21 -5.36
N VAL A 16 -6.82 4.58 -5.45
CA VAL A 16 -6.24 5.68 -4.66
C VAL A 16 -5.96 6.88 -5.59
N PRO A 17 -6.95 7.75 -5.84
CA PRO A 17 -6.77 8.90 -6.72
C PRO A 17 -5.68 9.83 -6.17
N GLY A 18 -4.70 10.15 -7.01
CA GLY A 18 -3.54 10.98 -6.66
C GLY A 18 -2.29 10.20 -6.24
N LEU A 19 -2.38 8.88 -6.04
CA LEU A 19 -1.20 8.04 -5.83
C LEU A 19 -0.46 7.84 -7.16
N LYS A 20 0.71 8.48 -7.31
CA LYS A 20 1.54 8.32 -8.51
C LYS A 20 2.30 6.98 -8.49
N PRO A 21 2.51 6.34 -9.65
CA PRO A 21 3.30 5.10 -9.75
C PRO A 21 4.72 5.23 -9.17
N GLU A 22 5.33 6.40 -9.33
CA GLU A 22 6.66 6.74 -8.81
C GLU A 22 6.68 6.81 -7.28
N THR A 23 5.68 7.48 -6.69
CA THR A 23 5.48 7.54 -5.24
C THR A 23 5.27 6.15 -4.66
N LEU A 24 4.42 5.33 -5.28
CA LEU A 24 4.24 3.94 -4.88
C LEU A 24 5.54 3.14 -4.99
N GLY A 25 6.33 3.35 -6.05
CA GLY A 25 7.65 2.74 -6.19
C GLY A 25 8.61 3.13 -5.06
N TYR A 26 8.66 4.40 -4.70
CA TYR A 26 9.45 4.90 -3.56
C TYR A 26 8.99 4.27 -2.24
N LEU A 27 7.69 4.24 -1.99
CA LEU A 27 7.09 3.67 -0.78
C LEU A 27 7.44 2.18 -0.63
N LEU A 28 7.35 1.41 -1.73
CA LEU A 28 7.68 -0.02 -1.76
C LEU A 28 9.17 -0.31 -1.57
N ARG A 29 10.05 0.51 -2.16
CA ARG A 29 11.50 0.39 -2.00
C ARG A 29 11.94 0.67 -0.57
N ASN A 30 11.29 1.61 0.10
CA ASN A 30 11.60 2.00 1.48
C ASN A 30 10.61 1.43 2.51
N ARG A 31 9.88 0.36 2.17
CA ARG A 31 8.72 -0.12 2.95
C ARG A 31 9.02 -0.46 4.41
N GLU A 32 10.25 -0.86 4.71
CA GLU A 32 10.67 -1.16 6.09
C GLU A 32 11.00 0.13 6.83
N ALA A 33 11.79 1.01 6.20
CA ALA A 33 12.19 2.28 6.79
C ALA A 33 11.04 3.28 6.98
N ASN A 34 10.02 3.25 6.12
CA ASN A 34 8.87 4.14 6.22
C ASN A 34 7.71 3.54 7.05
N GLY A 35 7.84 2.29 7.53
CA GLY A 35 6.83 1.59 8.32
C GLY A 35 5.66 0.99 7.51
N LEU A 36 5.69 1.05 6.18
CA LEU A 36 4.63 0.51 5.32
C LEU A 36 4.47 -1.01 5.46
N ALA A 37 5.58 -1.74 5.63
CA ALA A 37 5.55 -3.19 5.82
C ALA A 37 4.95 -3.58 7.18
N GLU A 38 5.32 -2.86 8.24
CA GLU A 38 4.81 -3.09 9.60
C GLU A 38 3.32 -2.76 9.72
N TYR A 39 2.85 -1.75 8.97
CA TYR A 39 1.43 -1.37 8.92
C TYR A 39 0.52 -2.47 8.32
N GLY A 40 1.09 -3.55 7.77
CA GLY A 40 0.33 -4.63 7.14
C GLY A 40 -0.27 -4.27 5.78
N ALA A 41 0.06 -3.11 5.23
CA ALA A 41 -0.50 -2.61 3.97
C ALA A 41 0.03 -3.32 2.72
N VAL A 42 1.12 -4.09 2.85
CA VAL A 42 1.80 -4.77 1.75
C VAL A 42 1.87 -6.26 2.03
N LEU A 43 1.27 -7.05 1.14
CA LEU A 43 1.32 -8.50 1.14
C LEU A 43 2.24 -8.96 0.00
N ARG A 44 3.22 -9.80 0.31
CA ARG A 44 4.21 -10.28 -0.68
C ARG A 44 4.19 -11.80 -0.83
N PRO A 45 3.17 -12.39 -1.47
CA PRO A 45 3.22 -13.80 -1.84
C PRO A 45 4.27 -14.02 -2.94
N GLY A 46 5.40 -14.61 -2.57
CA GLY A 46 6.49 -14.91 -3.51
C GLY A 46 7.12 -13.64 -4.11
N LYS A 47 6.91 -13.43 -5.42
CA LYS A 47 7.48 -12.30 -6.18
C LYS A 47 6.50 -11.16 -6.42
N GLU A 48 5.22 -11.33 -6.12
CA GLU A 48 4.18 -10.34 -6.40
C GLU A 48 3.93 -9.42 -5.21
N PHE A 49 3.49 -8.19 -5.51
CA PHE A 49 3.03 -7.23 -4.50
C PHE A 49 1.52 -7.11 -4.58
N LEU A 50 0.87 -7.53 -3.50
CA LEU A 50 -0.54 -7.28 -3.22
C LEU A 50 -0.66 -6.28 -2.07
N PHE A 51 -1.81 -5.65 -1.96
CA PHE A 51 -2.05 -4.58 -1.01
C PHE A 51 -3.39 -4.77 -0.34
N ASP A 52 -3.43 -4.59 0.97
CA ASP A 52 -4.69 -4.33 1.65
C ASP A 52 -5.03 -2.85 1.44
N LEU A 53 -6.12 -2.59 0.71
CA LEU A 53 -6.53 -1.23 0.34
C LEU A 53 -6.80 -0.36 1.58
N GLU A 54 -7.49 -0.89 2.59
CA GLU A 54 -7.87 -0.12 3.77
C GLU A 54 -6.63 0.22 4.59
N ALA A 55 -5.75 -0.77 4.82
CA ALA A 55 -4.50 -0.56 5.55
C ALA A 55 -3.57 0.40 4.79
N PHE A 56 -3.52 0.33 3.46
CA PHE A 56 -2.71 1.24 2.66
C PHE A 56 -3.21 2.69 2.73
N ILE A 57 -4.53 2.90 2.65
CA ILE A 57 -5.11 4.24 2.81
C ILE A 57 -4.88 4.77 4.23
N ALA A 58 -5.05 3.93 5.26
CA ALA A 58 -4.78 4.31 6.65
C ALA A 58 -3.31 4.71 6.86
N PHE A 59 -2.37 3.99 6.26
CA PHE A 59 -0.95 4.37 6.23
C PHE A 59 -0.72 5.73 5.54
N LEU A 60 -1.32 5.96 4.36
CA LEU A 60 -1.16 7.24 3.68
C LEU A 60 -1.69 8.42 4.51
N ARG A 61 -2.80 8.21 5.23
CA ARG A 61 -3.38 9.21 6.15
C ARG A 61 -2.46 9.48 7.34
N SER A 62 -1.84 8.45 7.93
CA SER A 62 -0.94 8.61 9.08
C SER A 62 0.34 9.38 8.74
N LYS A 63 0.77 9.37 7.47
CA LYS A 63 1.93 10.15 7.00
C LYS A 63 1.61 11.61 6.62
N LYS A 64 0.33 11.96 6.47
CA LYS A 64 -0.10 13.33 6.13
C LYS A 64 -0.34 14.20 7.37
N ALA A 65 -0.42 13.57 8.55
CA ALA A 65 -0.58 14.24 9.85
C ALA A 65 0.73 14.86 10.35
#